data_AF-A0A7S0LVZ3-F1
#
_entry.id   AF-A0A7S0LVZ3-F1
#
_cell.length_a   1.000
_cell.length_b   1.000
_cell.length_c   1.000
_cell.angle_alpha   90.00
_cell.angle_beta   90.00
_cell.angle_gamma   90.00
#
_symmetry.space_group_name_H-M   'P 1'
#
loop_
_entity.id
_entity.type
_entity.pdbx_description
1 polymer ?
#
loop_
_entity_poly.entity_id
_entity_poly.type
_entity_poly.pdbx_seq_one_letter_code
_entity_poly.pdbx_strand_id
1 'polypeptide(L)'
;VASNFGKLVSPDARAAVGREDLAAALLQMISWNLAQLARLVAQQEGCKTIVFTGSFMHQNQLAQRKIVSAIRYWSNRESVALYMRHEGYVGAVGALAMSSLH
;
A
#
# COMPACT_ATOMS: atom_id res chain seq x y z
N VAL A 1 11.99 -9.04 1.57
CA VAL A 1 13.16 -8.15 1.83
C VAL A 1 13.39 -8.17 3.32
N ALA A 2 14.62 -8.41 3.76
CA ALA A 2 14.98 -8.39 5.18
C ALA A 2 15.26 -6.96 5.67
N SER A 3 15.91 -6.15 4.84
CA SER A 3 16.15 -4.72 5.08
C SER A 3 16.01 -3.94 3.78
N ASN A 4 15.05 -3.03 3.71
CA ASN A 4 14.90 -2.14 2.57
C ASN A 4 16.11 -1.22 2.48
N PHE A 5 16.65 -1.03 1.28
CA PHE A 5 17.90 -0.29 1.02
C PHE A 5 19.16 -0.85 1.70
N GLY A 6 19.13 -2.04 2.31
CA GLY A 6 20.30 -2.61 2.99
C GLY A 6 21.55 -2.76 2.11
N LYS A 7 21.39 -2.91 0.80
CA LYS A 7 22.51 -2.96 -0.16
C LYS A 7 23.26 -1.62 -0.30
N LEU A 8 22.62 -0.49 -0.01
CA LEU A 8 23.20 0.85 -0.16
C LEU A 8 24.23 1.19 0.93
N VAL A 9 24.42 0.32 1.92
CA VAL A 9 25.51 0.42 2.91
C VAL A 9 26.87 0.26 2.22
N SER A 10 26.95 -0.56 1.17
CA SER A 10 28.16 -0.69 0.35
C SER A 10 28.33 0.52 -0.58
N PRO A 11 29.50 1.20 -0.57
CA PRO A 11 29.80 2.29 -1.50
C PRO A 11 29.70 1.87 -2.97
N ASP A 12 30.19 0.69 -3.32
CA ASP A 12 30.16 0.17 -4.69
C ASP A 12 28.73 -0.06 -5.17
N ALA A 13 27.90 -0.67 -4.31
CA ALA A 13 26.49 -0.86 -4.61
C ALA A 13 25.74 0.48 -4.73
N ARG A 14 26.13 1.50 -3.97
CA ARG A 14 25.53 2.83 -4.07
C ARG A 14 25.91 3.53 -5.37
N ALA A 15 27.15 3.38 -5.83
CA ALA A 15 27.63 3.95 -7.08
C ALA A 15 26.98 3.29 -8.31
N ALA A 16 26.59 2.02 -8.20
CA ALA A 16 25.96 1.25 -9.28
C ALA A 16 24.44 1.41 -9.41
N VAL A 17 23.77 2.12 -8.49
CA VAL A 17 22.30 2.21 -8.42
C VAL A 17 21.78 3.48 -9.10
N GLY A 18 20.80 3.33 -9.99
CA GLY A 18 20.13 4.43 -10.69
C GLY A 18 19.04 5.12 -9.85
N ARG A 19 18.53 6.25 -10.34
CA ARG A 19 17.40 6.96 -9.68
C ARG A 19 16.10 6.16 -9.76
N GLU A 20 15.90 5.48 -10.87
CA GLU A 20 14.80 4.57 -11.17
C GLU A 20 14.76 3.38 -10.20
N ASP A 21 15.92 2.82 -9.86
CA ASP A 21 16.05 1.74 -8.87
C ASP A 21 15.67 2.24 -7.47
N LEU A 22 16.14 3.43 -7.10
CA LEU A 22 15.78 4.06 -5.83
C LEU A 22 14.29 4.34 -5.74
N ALA A 23 13.69 4.89 -6.80
CA ALA A 23 12.25 5.16 -6.86
C ALA A 23 11.42 3.86 -6.77
N ALA A 24 11.83 2.81 -7.49
CA ALA A 24 11.15 1.51 -7.46
C ALA A 24 11.26 0.83 -6.08
N ALA A 25 12.44 0.90 -5.45
CA ALA A 25 12.70 0.36 -4.12
C ALA A 25 11.94 1.13 -3.03
N LEU A 26 11.85 2.46 -3.16
CA LEU A 26 11.05 3.30 -2.27
C LEU A 26 9.56 2.96 -2.39
N LEU A 27 9.04 2.90 -3.61
CA LEU A 27 7.66 2.52 -3.88
C LEU A 27 7.35 1.13 -3.30
N GLN A 28 8.26 0.17 -3.46
CA GLN A 28 8.13 -1.16 -2.89
C GLN A 28 8.11 -1.14 -1.37
N MET A 29 9.01 -0.39 -0.73
CA MET A 29 9.06 -0.26 0.73
C MET A 29 7.74 0.26 1.28
N ILE A 30 7.25 1.38 0.76
CA ILE A 30 5.99 1.99 1.22
C ILE A 30 4.83 1.02 1.00
N SER A 31 4.74 0.40 -0.18
CA SER A 31 3.68 -0.56 -0.50
C SER A 31 3.69 -1.76 0.45
N TRP A 32 4.86 -2.32 0.75
CA TRP A 32 4.96 -3.49 1.61
C TRP A 32 4.68 -3.18 3.08
N ASN A 33 5.13 -2.02 3.57
CA ASN A 33 4.80 -1.58 4.92
C ASN A 33 3.29 -1.37 5.09
N LEU A 34 2.63 -0.73 4.13
CA LEU A 34 1.17 -0.57 4.13
C LEU A 34 0.45 -1.92 4.14
N ALA A 35 0.87 -2.86 3.28
CA ALA A 35 0.27 -4.18 3.20
C ALA A 35 0.44 -4.99 4.51
N GLN A 36 1.62 -4.93 5.14
CA GLN A 36 1.86 -5.63 6.40
C GLN A 36 1.01 -5.07 7.54
N LEU A 37 1.01 -3.75 7.72
CA LEU A 37 0.21 -3.11 8.77
C LEU A 37 -1.27 -3.40 8.59
N ALA A 38 -1.80 -3.24 7.37
CA ALA A 38 -3.20 -3.50 7.09
C ALA A 38 -3.57 -4.96 7.37
N ARG A 39 -2.70 -5.93 6.99
CA ARG A 39 -2.91 -7.35 7.29
C ARG A 39 -2.93 -7.61 8.80
N LEU A 40 -1.96 -7.08 9.54
CA LEU A 40 -1.86 -7.31 10.98
C LEU A 40 -3.08 -6.77 11.72
N VAL A 41 -3.51 -5.55 11.38
CA VAL A 41 -4.74 -4.97 11.95
C VAL A 41 -5.96 -5.79 11.56
N ALA A 42 -6.10 -6.18 10.29
CA ALA A 42 -7.23 -6.99 9.85
C ALA A 42 -7.27 -8.35 10.56
N GLN A 43 -6.11 -8.99 10.78
CA GLN A 43 -6.02 -10.24 11.52
C GLN A 43 -6.41 -10.06 12.99
N GLN A 44 -5.96 -8.97 13.63
CA GLN A 44 -6.31 -8.64 15.01
C GLN A 44 -7.82 -8.40 15.19
N GLU A 45 -8.44 -7.71 14.23
CA GLU A 45 -9.87 -7.37 14.26
C GLU A 45 -10.77 -8.43 13.60
N GLY A 46 -10.23 -9.60 13.20
CA GLY A 46 -10.98 -10.68 12.56
C GLY A 46 -11.58 -10.32 11.20
N CYS A 47 -11.05 -9.29 10.52
CA CYS A 47 -11.54 -8.78 9.25
C CYS A 47 -10.85 -9.48 8.07
N LYS A 48 -11.64 -9.97 7.11
CA LYS A 48 -11.13 -10.61 5.87
C LYS A 48 -11.03 -9.65 4.69
N THR A 49 -11.71 -8.52 4.76
CA THR A 49 -11.74 -7.53 3.66
C THR A 49 -11.05 -6.26 4.12
N ILE A 50 -10.06 -5.81 3.34
CA ILE A 50 -9.32 -4.58 3.59
C ILE A 50 -9.61 -3.63 2.43
N VAL A 51 -10.15 -2.45 2.72
CA VAL A 51 -10.42 -1.42 1.71
C VAL A 51 -9.37 -0.33 1.81
N PHE A 52 -8.63 -0.08 0.74
CA PHE A 52 -7.68 1.01 0.65
C PHE A 52 -8.32 2.23 0.01
N THR A 53 -8.09 3.40 0.61
CA THR A 53 -8.56 4.71 0.15
C THR A 53 -7.41 5.73 0.19
N GLY A 54 -7.62 6.91 -0.41
CA GLY A 54 -6.67 8.02 -0.41
C GLY A 54 -5.80 8.11 -1.68
N SER A 55 -5.26 9.30 -1.91
CA SER A 55 -4.63 9.69 -3.19
C SER A 55 -3.29 9.01 -3.50
N PHE A 56 -2.66 8.34 -2.55
CA PHE A 56 -1.41 7.59 -2.81
C PHE A 56 -1.59 6.50 -3.88
N MET A 57 -2.79 5.91 -3.93
CA MET A 57 -3.13 4.88 -4.92
C MET A 57 -3.58 5.49 -6.25
N HIS A 58 -3.77 6.81 -6.33
CA HIS A 58 -4.28 7.46 -7.53
C HIS A 58 -3.30 7.29 -8.69
N GLN A 59 -3.80 6.69 -9.78
CA GLN A 59 -3.00 6.33 -10.98
C GLN A 59 -1.77 5.45 -10.70
N ASN A 60 -1.62 4.92 -9.49
CA ASN A 60 -0.48 4.11 -9.08
C ASN A 60 -0.83 2.61 -9.12
N GLN A 61 -1.12 2.10 -10.31
CA GLN A 61 -1.49 0.68 -10.49
C GLN A 61 -0.38 -0.27 -10.02
N LEU A 62 0.88 0.16 -10.06
CA LEU A 62 2.01 -0.64 -9.59
C LEU A 62 1.95 -0.85 -8.07
N ALA A 63 1.72 0.20 -7.27
CA ALA A 63 1.52 0.07 -5.83
C ALA A 63 0.29 -0.78 -5.51
N GLN A 64 -0.82 -0.52 -6.19
CA GLN A 64 -2.07 -1.26 -5.99
C GLN A 64 -1.88 -2.77 -6.17
N ARG A 65 -1.28 -3.18 -7.29
CA ARG A 65 -1.01 -4.60 -7.57
C ARG A 65 -0.04 -5.21 -6.55
N LYS A 66 1.01 -4.48 -6.16
CA LYS A 66 1.98 -4.94 -5.15
C LYS A 66 1.31 -5.22 -3.81
N ILE A 67 0.45 -4.31 -3.35
CA ILE A 67 -0.24 -4.43 -2.06
C ILE A 67 -1.24 -5.59 -2.09
N VAL A 68 -2.09 -5.68 -3.12
CA VAL A 68 -3.05 -6.79 -3.25
C VAL A 68 -2.35 -8.14 -3.28
N SER A 69 -1.29 -8.25 -4.09
CA SER A 69 -0.53 -9.49 -4.18
C SER A 69 0.15 -9.84 -2.84
N ALA A 70 0.70 -8.85 -2.15
CA ALA A 70 1.38 -9.05 -0.87
C ALA A 70 0.40 -9.51 0.22
N ILE A 71 -0.75 -8.84 0.36
CA ILE A 71 -1.79 -9.22 1.33
C ILE A 71 -2.27 -10.64 1.04
N ARG A 72 -2.64 -10.93 -0.21
CA ARG A 72 -3.13 -12.25 -0.60
C ARG A 72 -2.11 -13.36 -0.33
N TYR A 73 -0.83 -13.08 -0.56
CA TYR A 73 0.25 -14.04 -0.30
C TYR A 73 0.47 -14.25 1.21
N TRP A 74 0.61 -13.16 1.97
CA TRP A 74 0.89 -13.21 3.41
C TRP A 74 -0.30 -13.65 4.27
N SER A 75 -1.52 -13.58 3.75
CA SER A 75 -2.73 -14.07 4.41
C SER A 75 -3.12 -15.48 3.96
N ASN A 76 -2.29 -16.19 3.19
CA ASN A 76 -2.65 -17.47 2.57
C ASN A 76 -4.02 -17.43 1.84
N ARG A 77 -4.30 -16.32 1.13
CA ARG A 77 -5.56 -16.03 0.41
C ARG A 77 -6.80 -15.81 1.27
N GLU A 78 -6.70 -15.78 2.60
CA GLU A 78 -7.85 -15.53 3.48
C GLU A 78 -8.33 -14.08 3.48
N SER A 79 -7.42 -13.13 3.24
CA SER A 79 -7.73 -11.71 3.16
C SER A 79 -7.78 -11.20 1.71
N VAL A 80 -8.72 -10.30 1.43
CA VAL A 80 -8.89 -9.63 0.14
C VAL A 80 -8.65 -8.14 0.33
N ALA A 81 -7.83 -7.55 -0.54
CA ALA A 81 -7.63 -6.11 -0.61
C ALA A 81 -8.41 -5.51 -1.79
N LEU A 82 -9.18 -4.47 -1.52
CA LEU A 82 -10.02 -3.76 -2.48
C LEU A 82 -9.60 -2.30 -2.61
N TYR A 83 -9.83 -1.74 -3.79
CA TYR A 83 -9.65 -0.31 -4.07
C TYR A 83 -10.97 0.28 -4.57
N MET A 84 -11.22 1.53 -4.21
CA MET A 84 -12.36 2.30 -4.70
C MET A 84 -11.95 3.14 -5.89
N ARG A 85 -12.76 3.17 -6.96
CA ARG A 85 -12.49 4.00 -8.15
C ARG A 85 -12.30 5.50 -7.84
N HIS A 86 -12.93 5.99 -6.77
CA HIS A 86 -12.88 7.39 -6.34
C HIS A 86 -12.17 7.52 -4.99
N GLU A 87 -11.03 6.81 -4.83
CA GLU A 87 -10.31 6.70 -3.56
C GLU A 87 -9.95 8.04 -2.89
N GLY A 88 -9.71 9.09 -3.68
CA GLY A 88 -9.31 10.41 -3.15
C GLY A 88 -10.47 11.25 -2.60
N TYR A 89 -11.73 10.89 -2.89
CA TYR A 89 -12.88 11.76 -2.64
C TYR A 89 -13.78 11.29 -1.50
N VAL A 90 -13.47 10.15 -0.88
CA VAL A 90 -14.33 9.51 0.13
C VAL A 90 -14.62 10.45 1.30
N GLY A 91 -13.63 11.21 1.76
CA GLY A 91 -13.82 12.19 2.84
C GLY A 91 -14.73 13.35 2.43
N ALA A 92 -14.56 13.89 1.21
CA ALA A 92 -15.39 14.99 0.71
C ALA A 92 -16.84 14.55 0.49
N VAL A 93 -17.05 13.36 -0.08
CA VAL A 93 -18.39 12.76 -0.24
C VAL A 93 -19.04 12.49 1.11
N GLY A 94 -18.28 12.01 2.09
CA GLY A 94 -18.77 11.80 3.45
C GLY A 94 -19.21 13.09 4.12
N ALA A 95 -18.43 14.16 4.01
CA ALA A 95 -18.80 15.48 4.54
C ALA A 95 -20.08 16.03 3.91
N LEU A 96 -20.20 15.93 2.58
CA LEU A 96 -21.42 16.34 1.87
C LEU A 96 -22.63 15.52 2.32
N ALA A 97 -22.52 14.20 2.37
CA ALA A 97 -23.61 13.32 2.79
C ALA A 97 -24.07 13.62 4.23
N MET A 98 -23.14 13.91 5.15
CA MET A 98 -23.47 14.32 6.51
C MET A 98 -24.16 15.69 6.56
N SER A 99 -23.79 16.63 5.69
CA SER A 99 -24.45 17.94 5.64
C SER A 99 -25.89 17.91 5.13
N SER A 100 -26.23 16.91 4.31
CA SER A 100 -27.58 16.72 3.75
C SER A 100 -28.53 15.94 4.68
N LEU A 101 -28.03 15.44 5.82
CA LEU A 101 -28.80 14.73 6.84
C LEU A 101 -29.35 15.68 7.93
N HIS A 102 -29.02 16.97 7.85
CA HIS A 102 -29.62 18.07 8.61
C HIS A 102 -30.47 18.94 7.69
#